data_AF-A0A068TYT4-F1
#
_entry.id   AF-A0A068TYT4-F1
#
_cell.length_a   1.000
_cell.length_b   1.000
_cell.length_c   1.000
_cell.angle_alpha   90.00
_cell.angle_beta   90.00
_cell.angle_gamma   90.00
#
_symmetry.space_group_name_H-M   'P 1'
#
loop_
_entity.id
_entity.type
_entity.pdbx_description
1 polymer ?
#
loop_
_entity_poly.entity_id
_entity_poly.type
_entity_poly.pdbx_seq_one_letter_code
_entity_poly.pdbx_strand_id
1 'polypeptide(L)'
;MGKSSETTATEGDMEDRISSLPRNVIDLILDRVPIRDAARASLLSSKWRYVLAEYPHLRFNQQFSNAIARNRLPSEFNNDYVHIVNRILLQHFGPILKFVLDLPELHPMRLSDVDQWMLFLSRKGVRELTFDNSSSSPYKLPAYIFSFSELTYLKTSRCIFRPPTTFEGFSKLNRLILVEITFGSSVLNVPQLVILILRNCSGVHHLNVSAPQLQKLTLYENDYLALDNYMICKKLAYAYLALPNGIQQHRQGERISLQELFGCWNTLTNAYLDGRFLKYLAAGIIPGRLPTTMDCLRQLMLFRISLDLDQTACILCLLQSSLCLQKFEIWIESVADNDVTVLNYLEEPSRTNQTIDGLQTVKIRYFKGSKPEVLFIKLLLSCAPSLEKIYIEEDEKLLLNERLRIAKELMRFSRASTKAEMMFQPLNSAST
;
A
#
# COMPACT_ATOMS: atom_id res chain seq x y z
N MET A 1 66.12 -36.11 36.06
CA MET A 1 65.85 -36.20 34.61
C MET A 1 64.37 -36.52 34.44
N GLY A 2 63.60 -35.52 34.02
CA GLY A 2 62.15 -35.63 33.83
C GLY A 2 61.79 -36.42 32.57
N LYS A 3 60.67 -37.12 32.63
CA LYS A 3 59.90 -37.49 31.43
C LYS A 3 58.55 -36.81 31.54
N SER A 4 58.29 -35.95 30.56
CA SER A 4 57.08 -35.18 30.40
C SER A 4 55.89 -36.10 30.14
N SER A 5 54.80 -35.72 30.79
CA SER A 5 53.41 -36.05 30.47
C SER A 5 53.06 -35.75 29.01
N GLU A 6 52.56 -36.75 28.29
CA GLU A 6 51.67 -36.54 27.15
C GLU A 6 50.27 -36.95 27.59
N THR A 7 49.52 -35.95 28.05
CA THR A 7 48.08 -36.01 28.26
C THR A 7 47.43 -36.01 26.89
N THR A 8 46.78 -37.11 26.52
CA THR A 8 45.91 -37.18 25.35
C THR A 8 44.78 -36.18 25.52
N ALA A 9 44.82 -35.09 24.75
CA ALA A 9 43.71 -34.16 24.63
C ALA A 9 42.54 -34.90 23.97
N THR A 10 41.54 -35.25 24.79
CA THR A 10 40.21 -35.63 24.30
C THR A 10 39.65 -34.44 23.53
N GLU A 11 39.45 -34.62 22.22
CA GLU A 11 38.66 -33.71 21.39
C GLU A 11 37.33 -33.46 22.12
N GLY A 12 37.13 -32.21 22.54
CA GLY A 12 35.92 -31.80 23.22
C GLY A 12 34.73 -32.05 22.32
N ASP A 13 33.83 -32.91 22.77
CA ASP A 13 32.48 -33.05 22.27
C ASP A 13 31.83 -31.66 22.36
N MET A 14 31.86 -30.90 21.26
CA MET A 14 31.17 -29.61 21.16
C MET A 14 29.68 -29.91 21.22
N GLU A 15 29.16 -29.97 22.44
CA GLU A 15 27.77 -30.20 22.73
C GLU A 15 26.91 -29.25 21.88
N ASP A 16 26.08 -29.80 21.00
CA ASP A 16 25.21 -29.04 20.11
C ASP A 16 24.04 -28.44 20.92
N ARG A 17 24.38 -27.37 21.66
CA ARG A 17 23.46 -26.68 22.58
C ARG A 17 22.27 -26.07 21.87
N ILE A 18 22.40 -25.70 20.58
CA ILE A 18 21.29 -25.12 19.82
C ILE A 18 20.30 -26.21 19.38
N SER A 19 20.78 -27.40 19.03
CA SER A 19 19.89 -28.57 18.77
C SER A 19 19.19 -29.12 20.01
N SER A 20 19.63 -28.73 21.22
CA SER A 20 18.97 -29.13 22.48
C SER A 20 17.76 -28.26 22.83
N LEU A 21 17.54 -27.15 22.10
CA LEU A 21 16.43 -26.23 22.35
C LEU A 21 15.07 -26.86 21.99
N PRO A 22 13.98 -26.48 22.68
CA PRO A 22 12.63 -26.85 22.31
C PRO A 22 12.26 -26.41 20.89
N ARG A 23 11.44 -27.20 20.18
CA ARG A 23 11.11 -26.97 18.76
C ARG A 23 10.57 -25.58 18.47
N ASN A 24 9.70 -25.06 19.34
CA ASN A 24 9.14 -23.71 19.23
C ASN A 24 10.20 -22.59 19.30
N VAL A 25 11.30 -22.79 20.03
CA VAL A 25 12.41 -21.83 20.10
C VAL A 25 13.27 -21.92 18.84
N ILE A 26 13.50 -23.12 18.33
CA ILE A 26 14.20 -23.35 17.07
C ILE A 26 13.44 -22.69 15.91
N ASP A 27 12.12 -22.85 15.85
CA ASP A 27 11.27 -22.25 14.82
C ASP A 27 11.37 -20.70 14.85
N LEU A 28 11.37 -20.08 16.04
CA LEU A 28 11.57 -18.64 16.22
C LEU A 28 12.95 -18.15 15.78
N ILE A 29 13.98 -18.98 15.97
CA ILE A 29 15.34 -18.68 15.49
C ILE A 29 15.34 -18.73 13.96
N LEU A 30 14.79 -19.78 13.36
CA LEU A 30 14.74 -19.95 11.91
C LEU A 30 13.92 -18.87 11.22
N ASP A 31 12.85 -18.37 11.84
CA ASP A 31 12.05 -17.24 11.35
C ASP A 31 12.89 -15.96 11.14
N ARG A 32 14.00 -15.86 11.86
CA ARG A 32 14.92 -14.71 11.86
C ARG A 32 16.22 -14.98 11.12
N VAL A 33 16.52 -16.24 10.76
CA VAL A 33 17.77 -16.63 10.09
C VAL A 33 17.53 -16.74 8.58
N PRO A 34 18.34 -16.08 7.73
CA PRO A 34 18.26 -16.25 6.28
C PRO A 34 18.42 -17.71 5.88
N ILE A 35 17.71 -18.16 4.84
CA ILE A 35 17.74 -19.57 4.39
C ILE A 35 19.17 -20.07 4.10
N ARG A 36 20.09 -19.19 3.72
CA ARG A 36 21.51 -19.50 3.54
C ARG A 36 22.19 -19.93 4.85
N ASP A 37 21.95 -19.19 5.92
CA ASP A 37 22.60 -19.45 7.20
C ASP A 37 21.93 -20.66 7.89
N ALA A 38 20.63 -20.86 7.67
CA ALA A 38 19.95 -22.12 8.01
C ALA A 38 20.51 -23.32 7.22
N ALA A 39 20.77 -23.16 5.92
CA ALA A 39 21.44 -24.17 5.10
C ALA A 39 22.88 -24.45 5.57
N ARG A 40 23.64 -23.44 6.01
CA ARG A 40 24.96 -23.65 6.62
C ARG A 40 24.88 -24.41 7.94
N ALA A 41 23.93 -24.07 8.80
CA ALA A 41 23.69 -24.80 10.04
C ALA A 41 23.34 -26.28 9.78
N SER A 42 22.62 -26.57 8.69
CA SER A 42 22.29 -27.96 8.27
C SER A 42 23.52 -28.81 7.89
N LEU A 43 24.65 -28.18 7.57
CA LEU A 43 25.92 -28.86 7.31
C LEU A 43 26.70 -29.14 8.60
N LEU A 44 26.48 -28.34 9.64
CA LEU A 44 27.18 -28.42 10.92
C LEU A 44 26.57 -29.45 11.87
N SER A 45 25.29 -29.81 11.68
CA SER A 45 24.59 -30.78 12.52
C SER A 45 23.55 -31.57 11.73
N SER A 46 23.53 -32.89 11.95
CA SER A 46 22.56 -33.80 11.32
C SER A 46 21.13 -33.48 11.73
N LYS A 47 20.90 -32.97 12.95
CA LYS A 47 19.59 -32.52 13.44
C LYS A 47 19.09 -31.30 12.68
N TRP A 48 19.97 -30.33 12.41
CA TRP A 48 19.62 -29.12 11.67
C TRP A 48 19.26 -29.37 10.21
N ARG A 49 19.72 -30.50 9.64
CA ARG A 49 19.29 -30.96 8.31
C ARG A 49 17.80 -31.26 8.22
N TYR A 50 17.24 -31.97 9.21
CA TYR A 50 15.81 -32.26 9.26
C TYR A 50 15.00 -31.00 9.58
N VAL A 51 15.54 -30.14 10.44
CA VAL A 51 14.93 -28.86 10.79
C VAL A 51 14.71 -27.98 9.55
N LEU A 52 15.70 -27.86 8.66
CA LEU A 52 15.55 -27.10 7.41
C LEU A 52 14.55 -27.75 6.44
N ALA A 53 14.55 -29.08 6.33
CA ALA A 53 13.67 -29.83 5.43
C ALA A 53 12.19 -29.88 5.89
N GLU A 54 11.92 -29.51 7.14
CA GLU A 54 10.59 -29.33 7.71
C GLU A 54 10.19 -27.86 7.86
N TYR A 55 11.10 -26.93 7.55
CA TYR A 55 10.92 -25.52 7.87
C TYR A 55 9.78 -24.87 7.05
N PRO A 56 8.70 -24.37 7.68
CA PRO A 56 7.49 -24.00 6.97
C PRO A 56 7.57 -22.67 6.19
N HIS A 57 8.69 -21.94 6.27
CA HIS A 57 8.85 -20.62 5.67
C HIS A 57 10.04 -20.58 4.69
N LEU A 58 9.79 -20.77 3.40
CA LEU A 58 10.85 -20.66 2.38
C LEU A 58 10.90 -19.25 1.80
N ARG A 59 12.09 -18.65 1.78
CA ARG A 59 12.30 -17.28 1.29
C ARG A 59 13.46 -17.21 0.29
N PHE A 60 13.13 -17.06 -0.97
CA PHE A 60 14.02 -16.80 -2.10
C PHE A 60 13.85 -15.33 -2.53
N ASN A 61 14.33 -14.40 -1.70
CA ASN A 61 14.23 -12.96 -1.96
C ASN A 61 15.43 -12.42 -2.77
N GLN A 62 15.46 -11.11 -3.05
CA GLN A 62 16.57 -10.45 -3.74
C GLN A 62 17.94 -10.74 -3.11
N GLN A 63 18.04 -10.82 -1.79
CA GLN A 63 19.30 -11.12 -1.10
C GLN A 63 19.78 -12.54 -1.40
N PHE A 64 18.87 -13.52 -1.50
CA PHE A 64 19.17 -14.88 -1.90
C PHE A 64 19.67 -14.94 -3.34
N SER A 65 18.97 -14.27 -4.27
CA SER A 65 19.41 -14.15 -5.67
C SER A 65 20.79 -13.50 -5.79
N ASN A 66 21.00 -12.35 -5.14
CA ASN A 66 22.27 -11.63 -5.13
C ASN A 66 23.41 -12.46 -4.55
N ALA A 67 23.14 -13.32 -3.56
CA ALA A 67 24.16 -14.20 -3.00
C ALA A 67 24.64 -15.27 -3.99
N ILE A 68 23.73 -15.76 -4.86
CA ILE A 68 24.06 -16.74 -5.91
C ILE A 68 24.76 -16.05 -7.08
N ALA A 69 24.34 -14.83 -7.44
CA ALA A 69 24.92 -14.07 -8.56
C ALA A 69 26.38 -13.63 -8.33
N ARG A 70 26.87 -13.62 -7.08
CA ARG A 70 28.24 -13.19 -6.75
C ARG A 70 29.28 -13.97 -7.54
N ASN A 71 30.10 -13.23 -8.30
CA ASN A 71 31.20 -13.75 -9.12
C ASN A 71 30.74 -14.78 -10.17
N ARG A 72 29.50 -14.69 -10.65
CA ARG A 72 28.97 -15.56 -11.70
C ARG A 72 28.58 -14.78 -12.94
N LEU A 73 28.80 -15.37 -14.11
CA LEU A 73 28.25 -14.85 -15.35
C LEU A 73 26.72 -15.04 -15.39
N PRO A 74 25.97 -14.27 -16.20
CA PRO A 74 24.51 -14.38 -16.25
C PRO A 74 23.97 -15.79 -16.59
N SER A 75 24.65 -16.52 -17.47
CA SER A 75 24.28 -17.90 -17.85
C SER A 75 24.52 -18.91 -16.72
N GLU A 76 25.64 -18.77 -16.01
CA GLU A 76 25.98 -19.58 -14.83
C GLU A 76 24.97 -19.31 -13.71
N PHE A 77 24.71 -18.03 -13.42
CA PHE A 77 23.70 -17.61 -12.45
C PHE A 77 22.34 -18.26 -12.73
N ASN A 78 21.88 -18.21 -13.99
CA ASN A 78 20.60 -18.80 -14.40
C ASN A 78 20.51 -20.29 -14.08
N ASN A 79 21.53 -21.05 -14.47
CA ASN A 79 21.58 -22.49 -14.26
C ASN A 79 21.67 -22.82 -12.77
N ASP A 80 22.52 -22.10 -12.04
CA ASP A 80 22.76 -22.38 -10.64
C ASP A 80 21.61 -21.96 -9.74
N TYR A 81 20.97 -20.83 -10.03
CA TYR A 81 19.79 -20.36 -9.29
C TYR A 81 18.70 -21.43 -9.35
N VAL A 82 18.37 -21.88 -10.55
CA VAL A 82 17.38 -22.93 -10.78
C VAL A 82 17.80 -24.24 -10.11
N HIS A 83 19.06 -24.65 -10.26
CA HIS A 83 19.57 -25.86 -9.63
C HIS A 83 19.47 -25.83 -8.11
N ILE A 84 19.85 -24.71 -7.48
CA ILE A 84 19.79 -24.54 -6.02
C ILE A 84 18.34 -24.54 -5.55
N VAL A 85 17.44 -23.81 -6.21
CA VAL A 85 16.02 -23.79 -5.84
C VAL A 85 15.40 -25.19 -5.97
N ASN A 86 15.64 -25.88 -7.09
CA ASN A 86 15.20 -27.26 -7.30
C ASN A 86 15.69 -28.19 -6.18
N ARG A 87 16.98 -28.10 -5.83
CA ARG A 87 17.57 -28.91 -4.76
C ARG A 87 16.91 -28.64 -3.42
N ILE A 88 16.64 -27.38 -3.06
CA ILE A 88 15.97 -27.04 -1.81
C ILE A 88 14.54 -27.58 -1.80
N LEU A 89 13.77 -27.36 -2.87
CA LEU A 89 12.38 -27.81 -2.95
C LEU A 89 12.27 -29.35 -2.93
N LEU A 90 13.13 -30.07 -3.66
CA LEU A 90 13.14 -31.53 -3.69
C LEU A 90 13.52 -32.16 -2.34
N GLN A 91 14.35 -31.48 -1.56
CA GLN A 91 14.74 -31.94 -0.22
C GLN A 91 13.69 -31.60 0.85
N HIS A 92 12.68 -30.79 0.53
CA HIS A 92 11.67 -30.32 1.47
C HIS A 92 10.51 -31.31 1.61
N PHE A 93 10.42 -32.01 2.75
CA PHE A 93 9.35 -32.98 3.00
C PHE A 93 8.21 -32.42 3.86
N GLY A 94 8.45 -31.41 4.69
CA GLY A 94 7.41 -30.76 5.51
C GLY A 94 6.40 -29.92 4.71
N PRO A 95 5.39 -29.34 5.39
CA PRO A 95 4.52 -28.32 4.79
C PRO A 95 5.30 -27.05 4.49
N ILE A 96 4.79 -26.23 3.57
CA ILE A 96 5.33 -24.89 3.26
C ILE A 96 4.17 -23.93 3.42
N LEU A 97 4.12 -23.24 4.56
CA LEU A 97 3.04 -22.31 4.89
C LEU A 97 3.29 -20.93 4.29
N LYS A 98 4.55 -20.49 4.22
CA LYS A 98 4.94 -19.21 3.62
C LYS A 98 5.99 -19.43 2.56
N PHE A 99 5.74 -18.86 1.38
CA PHE A 99 6.67 -18.90 0.27
C PHE A 99 6.88 -17.49 -0.28
N VAL A 100 8.14 -17.06 -0.35
CA VAL A 100 8.54 -15.79 -0.96
C VAL A 100 9.49 -16.08 -2.10
N LEU A 101 9.13 -15.64 -3.29
CA LEU A 101 9.96 -15.70 -4.48
C LEU A 101 10.04 -14.32 -5.11
N ASP A 102 11.25 -13.77 -5.12
CA ASP A 102 11.65 -12.68 -5.98
C ASP A 102 12.32 -13.31 -7.20
N LEU A 103 11.57 -13.42 -8.29
CA LEU A 103 12.00 -14.07 -9.52
C LEU A 103 13.00 -13.15 -10.24
N PRO A 104 14.30 -13.54 -10.31
CA PRO A 104 15.28 -12.76 -11.06
C PRO A 104 15.01 -12.88 -12.57
N GLU A 105 15.75 -12.10 -13.35
CA GLU A 105 15.72 -12.25 -14.80
C GLU A 105 16.30 -13.61 -15.20
N LEU A 106 15.41 -14.52 -15.62
CA LEU A 106 15.75 -15.85 -16.08
C LEU A 106 15.65 -15.97 -17.60
N HIS A 107 16.50 -16.82 -18.17
CA HIS A 107 16.42 -17.22 -19.57
C HIS A 107 15.06 -17.90 -19.84
N PRO A 108 14.40 -17.63 -20.99
CA PRO A 108 13.06 -18.17 -21.27
C PRO A 108 12.89 -19.68 -21.09
N MET A 109 13.94 -20.46 -21.39
CA MET A 109 13.93 -21.93 -21.20
C MET A 109 13.78 -22.37 -19.73
N ARG A 110 14.20 -21.52 -18.78
CA ARG A 110 14.13 -21.76 -17.33
C ARG A 110 12.79 -21.37 -16.71
N LEU A 111 11.91 -20.71 -17.46
CA LEU A 111 10.59 -20.31 -16.94
C LEU A 111 9.69 -21.52 -16.66
N SER A 112 9.92 -22.65 -17.34
CA SER A 112 9.21 -23.91 -17.08
C SER A 112 9.55 -24.52 -15.70
N ASP A 113 10.74 -24.24 -15.16
CA ASP A 113 11.11 -24.65 -13.81
C ASP A 113 10.23 -23.93 -12.77
N VAL A 114 9.88 -22.65 -13.01
CA VAL A 114 9.01 -21.87 -12.11
C VAL A 114 7.60 -22.46 -12.03
N ASP A 115 7.06 -22.91 -13.16
CA ASP A 115 5.78 -23.63 -13.19
C ASP A 115 5.84 -24.92 -12.37
N GLN A 116 6.95 -25.66 -12.44
CA GLN A 116 7.16 -26.87 -11.63
C GLN A 116 7.26 -26.56 -10.14
N TRP A 117 7.90 -25.44 -9.75
CA TRP A 117 7.95 -24.99 -8.37
C TRP A 117 6.54 -24.70 -7.84
N MET A 118 5.71 -24.00 -8.61
CA MET A 118 4.33 -23.70 -8.22
C MET A 118 3.47 -24.96 -8.13
N LEU A 119 3.66 -25.92 -9.05
CA LEU A 119 3.00 -27.23 -8.97
C LEU A 119 3.39 -27.97 -7.68
N PHE A 120 4.67 -28.01 -7.34
CA PHE A 120 5.13 -28.64 -6.09
C PHE A 120 4.48 -27.97 -4.87
N LEU A 121 4.48 -26.64 -4.83
CA LEU A 121 3.92 -25.85 -3.74
C LEU A 121 2.40 -26.04 -3.57
N SER A 122 1.67 -26.29 -4.66
CA SER A 122 0.21 -26.56 -4.60
C SER A 122 -0.15 -27.72 -3.65
N ARG A 123 0.80 -28.63 -3.40
CA ARG A 123 0.62 -29.83 -2.56
C ARG A 123 1.15 -29.65 -1.13
N LYS A 124 1.63 -28.45 -0.77
CA LYS A 124 2.34 -28.18 0.48
C LYS A 124 1.58 -27.31 1.48
N GLY A 125 0.33 -26.94 1.17
CA GLY A 125 -0.54 -26.19 2.08
C GLY A 125 -0.16 -24.72 2.25
N VAL A 126 0.27 -24.06 1.15
CA VAL A 126 0.69 -22.65 1.16
C VAL A 126 -0.43 -21.74 1.62
N ARG A 127 -0.13 -20.91 2.63
CA ARG A 127 -1.04 -19.91 3.22
C ARG A 127 -0.63 -18.48 2.88
N GLU A 128 0.65 -18.21 2.71
CA GLU A 128 1.18 -16.91 2.33
C GLU A 128 2.10 -17.05 1.12
N LEU A 129 1.74 -16.39 0.02
CA LEU A 129 2.55 -16.35 -1.19
C LEU A 129 2.94 -14.91 -1.53
N THR A 130 4.25 -14.68 -1.68
CA THR A 130 4.78 -13.49 -2.36
C THR A 130 5.50 -13.94 -3.63
N PHE A 131 5.04 -13.45 -4.77
CA PHE A 131 5.63 -13.70 -6.08
C PHE A 131 5.94 -12.36 -6.76
N ASP A 132 7.17 -11.88 -6.58
CA ASP A 132 7.62 -10.62 -7.18
C ASP A 132 8.46 -10.94 -8.42
N ASN A 133 8.08 -10.46 -9.60
CA ASN A 133 8.89 -10.59 -10.81
C ASN A 133 9.82 -9.36 -10.94
N SER A 134 11.13 -9.59 -10.88
CA SER A 134 12.14 -8.54 -11.03
C SER A 134 12.58 -8.29 -12.48
N SER A 135 12.11 -9.10 -13.44
CA SER A 135 12.36 -8.87 -14.87
C SER A 135 11.75 -7.56 -15.37
N SER A 136 12.31 -7.03 -16.45
CA SER A 136 11.76 -5.92 -17.22
C SER A 136 10.45 -6.27 -17.93
N SER A 137 10.23 -7.56 -18.23
CA SER A 137 9.04 -8.04 -18.93
C SER A 137 8.03 -8.67 -17.97
N PRO A 138 6.71 -8.48 -18.19
CA PRO A 138 5.70 -9.06 -17.31
C PRO A 138 5.65 -10.58 -17.47
N TYR A 139 5.68 -11.30 -16.34
CA TYR A 139 5.66 -12.77 -16.32
C TYR A 139 4.22 -13.31 -16.26
N LYS A 140 3.88 -14.31 -17.06
CA LYS A 140 2.57 -14.97 -16.97
C LYS A 140 2.50 -15.77 -15.68
N LEU A 141 1.55 -15.41 -14.81
CA LEU A 141 1.42 -16.07 -13.52
C LEU A 141 1.10 -17.58 -13.70
N PRO A 142 1.84 -18.50 -13.05
CA PRO A 142 1.63 -19.94 -13.17
C PRO A 142 0.22 -20.36 -12.76
N ALA A 143 -0.41 -21.22 -13.56
CA ALA A 143 -1.80 -21.62 -13.33
C ALA A 143 -2.01 -22.35 -11.98
N TYR A 144 -0.98 -23.03 -11.48
CA TYR A 144 -1.04 -23.77 -10.21
C TYR A 144 -1.27 -22.87 -8.99
N ILE A 145 -0.93 -21.58 -9.05
CA ILE A 145 -1.19 -20.63 -7.96
C ILE A 145 -2.69 -20.51 -7.66
N PHE A 146 -3.53 -20.62 -8.70
CA PHE A 146 -4.99 -20.57 -8.56
C PHE A 146 -5.58 -21.81 -7.87
N SER A 147 -4.79 -22.88 -7.70
CA SER A 147 -5.20 -24.10 -6.99
C SER A 147 -4.88 -24.06 -5.49
N PHE A 148 -4.29 -22.97 -4.97
CA PHE A 148 -3.87 -22.89 -3.57
C PHE A 148 -5.09 -22.63 -2.66
N SER A 149 -5.70 -23.70 -2.14
CA SER A 149 -6.94 -23.65 -1.35
C SER A 149 -6.78 -23.05 0.05
N GLU A 150 -5.59 -23.11 0.63
CA GLU A 150 -5.28 -22.60 1.98
C GLU A 150 -4.77 -21.16 1.98
N LEU A 151 -4.76 -20.49 0.82
CA LEU A 151 -4.15 -19.18 0.66
C LEU A 151 -4.91 -18.09 1.42
N THR A 152 -4.22 -17.45 2.36
CA THR A 152 -4.70 -16.33 3.18
C THR A 152 -4.09 -14.99 2.77
N TYR A 153 -2.88 -15.00 2.22
CA TYR A 153 -2.16 -13.83 1.74
C TYR A 153 -1.57 -14.10 0.35
N LEU A 154 -1.82 -13.18 -0.58
CA LEU A 154 -1.21 -13.17 -1.91
C LEU A 154 -0.66 -11.78 -2.21
N LYS A 155 0.65 -11.71 -2.46
CA LYS A 155 1.30 -10.57 -3.10
C LYS A 155 1.89 -11.01 -4.42
N THR A 156 1.61 -10.29 -5.49
CA THR A 156 2.35 -10.45 -6.74
C THR A 156 2.64 -9.12 -7.42
N SER A 157 3.82 -9.04 -8.05
CA SER A 157 4.23 -7.86 -8.82
C SER A 157 4.71 -8.19 -10.22
N ARG A 158 4.41 -7.30 -11.19
CA ARG A 158 4.86 -7.37 -12.59
C ARG A 158 4.50 -8.68 -13.28
N CYS A 159 3.24 -9.10 -13.14
CA CYS A 159 2.72 -10.34 -13.71
C CYS A 159 1.47 -10.12 -14.57
N ILE A 160 1.22 -11.08 -15.47
CA ILE A 160 -0.04 -11.20 -16.21
C ILE A 160 -0.96 -12.12 -15.42
N PHE A 161 -2.07 -11.58 -14.93
CA PHE A 161 -3.06 -12.31 -14.13
C PHE A 161 -4.19 -12.79 -15.04
N ARG A 162 -4.15 -14.09 -15.38
CA ARG A 162 -5.14 -14.78 -16.22
C ARG A 162 -5.54 -16.09 -15.57
N PRO A 163 -6.52 -16.08 -14.65
CA PRO A 163 -7.01 -17.30 -14.04
C PRO A 163 -7.67 -18.21 -15.08
N PRO A 164 -7.63 -19.54 -14.88
CA PRO A 164 -8.43 -20.49 -15.66
C PRO A 164 -9.94 -20.19 -15.55
N THR A 165 -10.73 -20.58 -16.55
CA THR A 165 -12.19 -20.38 -16.53
C THR A 165 -12.91 -21.15 -15.43
N THR A 166 -12.31 -22.22 -14.92
CA THR A 166 -12.81 -23.01 -13.79
C THR A 166 -12.46 -22.40 -12.43
N PHE A 167 -11.67 -21.32 -12.39
CA PHE A 167 -11.25 -20.71 -11.15
C PHE A 167 -12.37 -19.85 -10.56
N GLU A 168 -12.92 -20.30 -9.44
CA GLU A 168 -14.00 -19.59 -8.75
C GLU A 168 -13.51 -18.53 -7.78
N GLY A 169 -12.19 -18.44 -7.51
CA GLY A 169 -11.60 -17.48 -6.58
C GLY A 169 -10.90 -18.13 -5.39
N PHE A 170 -10.49 -17.30 -4.42
CA PHE A 170 -9.79 -17.76 -3.21
C PHE A 170 -10.70 -17.66 -1.98
N SER A 171 -11.11 -18.80 -1.44
CA SER A 171 -12.12 -18.87 -0.36
C SER A 171 -11.60 -18.39 1.01
N LYS A 172 -10.31 -18.52 1.29
CA LYS A 172 -9.66 -18.16 2.57
C LYS A 172 -8.83 -16.88 2.52
N LEU A 173 -8.74 -16.24 1.35
CA LEU A 173 -7.86 -15.09 1.14
C LEU A 173 -8.38 -13.87 1.89
N ASN A 174 -7.55 -13.34 2.80
CA ASN A 174 -7.87 -12.14 3.58
C ASN A 174 -7.09 -10.90 3.13
N ARG A 175 -5.96 -11.07 2.44
CA ARG A 175 -5.12 -9.96 1.98
C ARG A 175 -4.57 -10.23 0.59
N LEU A 176 -4.87 -9.31 -0.33
CA LEU A 176 -4.47 -9.35 -1.73
C LEU A 176 -3.73 -8.07 -2.10
N ILE A 177 -2.50 -8.20 -2.59
CA ILE A 177 -1.66 -7.09 -3.05
C ILE A 177 -1.19 -7.38 -4.46
N LEU A 178 -1.62 -6.55 -5.41
CA LEU A 178 -1.31 -6.67 -6.82
C LEU A 178 -0.62 -5.38 -7.27
N VAL A 179 0.62 -5.48 -7.75
CA VAL A 179 1.43 -4.33 -8.16
C VAL A 179 1.88 -4.52 -9.61
N GLU A 180 1.64 -3.55 -10.48
CA GLU A 180 2.05 -3.63 -11.90
C GLU A 180 1.51 -4.90 -12.59
N ILE A 181 0.25 -5.25 -12.29
CA ILE A 181 -0.41 -6.44 -12.84
C ILE A 181 -1.20 -6.09 -14.10
N THR A 182 -1.10 -6.93 -15.13
CA THR A 182 -1.96 -6.88 -16.31
C THR A 182 -3.06 -7.93 -16.20
N PHE A 183 -4.31 -7.51 -16.10
CA PHE A 183 -5.46 -8.39 -15.98
C PHE A 183 -5.98 -8.85 -17.35
N GLY A 184 -6.32 -10.14 -17.45
CA GLY A 184 -7.31 -10.61 -18.41
C GLY A 184 -8.72 -10.60 -17.82
N SER A 185 -9.73 -10.91 -18.63
CA SER A 185 -11.11 -11.11 -18.16
C SER A 185 -11.16 -12.12 -17.02
N SER A 186 -11.55 -11.65 -15.83
CA SER A 186 -11.46 -12.44 -14.59
C SER A 186 -12.57 -12.05 -13.63
N VAL A 187 -13.28 -13.05 -13.10
CA VAL A 187 -14.14 -12.90 -11.93
C VAL A 187 -13.41 -13.50 -10.74
N LEU A 188 -13.28 -12.72 -9.66
CA LEU A 188 -12.56 -13.10 -8.47
C LEU A 188 -13.51 -13.06 -7.27
N ASN A 189 -13.98 -14.23 -6.83
CA ASN A 189 -14.74 -14.36 -5.60
C ASN A 189 -13.77 -14.55 -4.42
N VAL A 190 -13.76 -13.59 -3.49
CA VAL A 190 -12.84 -13.57 -2.35
C VAL A 190 -13.62 -13.18 -1.09
N PRO A 191 -14.49 -14.10 -0.59
CA PRO A 191 -15.49 -13.78 0.42
C PRO A 191 -14.92 -13.37 1.78
N GLN A 192 -13.66 -13.74 2.07
CA GLN A 192 -12.97 -13.42 3.32
C GLN A 192 -12.00 -12.23 3.19
N LEU A 193 -11.97 -11.54 2.03
CA LEU A 193 -11.00 -10.49 1.78
C LEU A 193 -11.24 -9.28 2.66
N VAL A 194 -10.22 -8.91 3.43
CA VAL A 194 -10.21 -7.74 4.32
C VAL A 194 -9.42 -6.58 3.71
N ILE A 195 -8.31 -6.89 3.02
CA ILE A 195 -7.40 -5.90 2.45
C ILE A 195 -7.18 -6.16 0.96
N LEU A 196 -7.49 -5.16 0.14
CA LEU A 196 -7.19 -5.14 -1.29
C LEU A 196 -6.31 -3.95 -1.64
N ILE A 197 -5.18 -4.22 -2.30
CA ILE A 197 -4.28 -3.18 -2.81
C ILE A 197 -4.01 -3.47 -4.29
N LEU A 198 -4.42 -2.56 -5.18
CA LEU A 198 -4.10 -2.55 -6.60
C LEU A 198 -3.25 -1.31 -6.91
N ARG A 199 -2.03 -1.51 -7.39
CA ARG A 199 -1.08 -0.43 -7.69
C ARG A 199 -0.56 -0.56 -9.12
N ASN A 200 -0.65 0.50 -9.92
CA ASN A 200 -0.12 0.54 -11.30
C ASN A 200 -0.64 -0.62 -12.19
N CYS A 201 -1.86 -1.11 -11.96
CA CYS A 201 -2.40 -2.23 -12.73
C CYS A 201 -3.03 -1.76 -14.04
N SER A 202 -2.99 -2.64 -15.05
CA SER A 202 -3.64 -2.48 -16.35
C SER A 202 -4.70 -3.56 -16.60
N GLY A 203 -5.71 -3.24 -17.41
CA GLY A 203 -6.85 -4.11 -17.67
C GLY A 203 -7.84 -4.18 -16.51
N VAL A 204 -7.86 -3.21 -15.59
CA VAL A 204 -8.68 -3.29 -14.36
C VAL A 204 -10.19 -3.33 -14.66
N HIS A 205 -10.63 -2.77 -15.78
CA HIS A 205 -12.02 -2.86 -16.25
C HIS A 205 -12.48 -4.31 -16.57
N HIS A 206 -11.54 -5.25 -16.74
CA HIS A 206 -11.81 -6.67 -16.94
C HIS A 206 -11.85 -7.47 -15.63
N LEU A 207 -11.58 -6.84 -14.50
CA LEU A 207 -11.56 -7.48 -13.18
C LEU A 207 -12.88 -7.20 -12.45
N ASN A 208 -13.64 -8.26 -12.18
CA ASN A 208 -14.79 -8.21 -11.29
C ASN A 208 -14.43 -8.86 -9.95
N VAL A 209 -14.52 -8.11 -8.85
CA VAL A 209 -14.15 -8.59 -7.51
C VAL A 209 -15.38 -8.61 -6.60
N SER A 210 -15.70 -9.77 -6.05
CA SER A 210 -16.67 -9.91 -4.96
C SER A 210 -15.93 -10.05 -3.63
N ALA A 211 -15.96 -8.99 -2.81
CA ALA A 211 -15.24 -8.90 -1.54
C ALA A 211 -16.14 -8.30 -0.41
N PRO A 212 -17.18 -9.01 0.05
CA PRO A 212 -18.17 -8.47 0.99
C PRO A 212 -17.61 -8.09 2.38
N GLN A 213 -16.44 -8.63 2.77
CA GLN A 213 -15.80 -8.36 4.05
C GLN A 213 -14.70 -7.28 3.97
N LEU A 214 -14.59 -6.58 2.83
CA LEU A 214 -13.50 -5.64 2.59
C LEU A 214 -13.55 -4.47 3.58
N GLN A 215 -12.42 -4.24 4.25
CA GLN A 215 -12.24 -3.15 5.23
C GLN A 215 -11.23 -2.10 4.75
N LYS A 216 -10.24 -2.51 3.95
CA LYS A 216 -9.20 -1.63 3.42
C LYS A 216 -9.06 -1.79 1.91
N LEU A 217 -9.32 -0.70 1.20
CA LEU A 217 -9.15 -0.60 -0.25
C LEU A 217 -8.02 0.39 -0.58
N THR A 218 -7.16 0.02 -1.52
CA THR A 218 -6.18 0.92 -2.12
C THR A 218 -6.17 0.73 -3.62
N LEU A 219 -6.54 1.76 -4.36
CA LEU A 219 -6.47 1.86 -5.81
C LEU A 219 -5.51 3.00 -6.15
N TYR A 220 -4.31 2.67 -6.60
CA TYR A 220 -3.25 3.65 -6.87
C TYR A 220 -2.78 3.53 -8.32
N GLU A 221 -2.95 4.60 -9.11
CA GLU A 221 -2.36 4.72 -10.45
C GLU A 221 -2.77 3.58 -11.42
N ASN A 222 -3.98 3.04 -11.27
CA ASN A 222 -4.49 2.00 -12.16
C ASN A 222 -5.08 2.61 -13.43
N ASP A 223 -5.00 1.90 -14.56
CA ASP A 223 -5.48 2.37 -15.87
C ASP A 223 -6.99 2.62 -15.95
N TYR A 224 -7.75 2.01 -15.04
CA TYR A 224 -9.19 2.15 -14.92
C TYR A 224 -9.63 2.11 -13.45
N LEU A 225 -10.76 2.77 -13.19
CA LEU A 225 -11.37 2.89 -11.87
C LEU A 225 -12.68 2.07 -11.82
N ALA A 226 -12.59 0.79 -11.46
CA ALA A 226 -13.75 -0.09 -11.30
C ALA A 226 -14.37 0.04 -9.90
N LEU A 227 -14.90 1.23 -9.56
CA LEU A 227 -15.45 1.50 -8.22
C LEU A 227 -16.71 0.71 -7.89
N ASP A 228 -17.54 0.36 -8.88
CA ASP A 228 -18.80 -0.36 -8.69
C ASP A 228 -18.64 -1.63 -7.86
N ASN A 229 -17.55 -2.37 -8.12
CA ASN A 229 -17.18 -3.59 -7.39
C ASN A 229 -17.03 -3.36 -5.87
N TYR A 230 -16.70 -2.13 -5.46
CA TYR A 230 -16.35 -1.79 -4.08
C TYR A 230 -17.37 -0.89 -3.39
N MET A 231 -18.29 -0.25 -4.12
CA MET A 231 -19.38 0.54 -3.52
C MET A 231 -20.34 -0.33 -2.69
N ILE A 232 -20.45 -1.61 -3.00
CA ILE A 232 -21.23 -2.58 -2.21
C ILE A 232 -20.58 -2.94 -0.86
N CYS A 233 -19.32 -2.57 -0.62
CA CYS A 233 -18.57 -2.96 0.58
C CYS A 233 -18.95 -2.12 1.80
N LYS A 234 -19.94 -2.57 2.57
CA LYS A 234 -20.47 -1.87 3.76
C LYS A 234 -19.55 -1.88 5.00
N LYS A 235 -18.42 -2.59 4.97
CA LYS A 235 -17.45 -2.65 6.07
C LYS A 235 -16.19 -1.83 5.81
N LEU A 236 -16.17 -1.06 4.71
CA LEU A 236 -14.99 -0.31 4.30
C LEU A 236 -14.70 0.81 5.31
N ALA A 237 -13.56 0.69 6.00
CA ALA A 237 -13.08 1.66 6.99
C ALA A 237 -11.93 2.51 6.46
N TYR A 238 -11.16 1.99 5.49
CA TYR A 238 -10.03 2.67 4.89
C TYR A 238 -10.13 2.65 3.36
N ALA A 239 -10.00 3.82 2.74
CA ALA A 239 -9.92 3.97 1.28
C ALA A 239 -8.73 4.85 0.89
N TYR A 240 -7.91 4.37 -0.02
CA TYR A 240 -6.86 5.16 -0.67
C TYR A 240 -7.05 5.13 -2.18
N LEU A 241 -7.33 6.27 -2.80
CA LEU A 241 -7.70 6.40 -4.21
C LEU A 241 -6.81 7.45 -4.89
N ALA A 242 -6.05 7.02 -5.89
CA ALA A 242 -5.19 7.89 -6.71
C ALA A 242 -5.32 7.54 -8.19
N LEU A 243 -5.51 8.56 -9.04
CA LEU A 243 -5.62 8.37 -10.48
C LEU A 243 -4.30 8.67 -11.22
N PRO A 244 -3.97 7.90 -12.27
CA PRO A 244 -2.80 8.18 -13.09
C PRO A 244 -2.98 9.41 -13.98
N ASN A 245 -1.86 9.86 -14.55
CA ASN A 245 -1.84 10.99 -15.48
C ASN A 245 -2.67 10.63 -16.73
N GLY A 246 -3.64 11.48 -17.08
CA GLY A 246 -4.26 11.43 -18.41
C GLY A 246 -5.35 10.38 -18.62
N ILE A 247 -6.01 9.87 -17.57
CA ILE A 247 -7.25 9.10 -17.79
C ILE A 247 -8.33 10.03 -18.35
N GLN A 248 -8.48 10.06 -19.67
CA GLN A 248 -9.75 10.38 -20.31
C GLN A 248 -10.64 9.14 -20.14
N GLN A 249 -11.46 9.10 -19.09
CA GLN A 249 -12.43 8.02 -18.96
C GLN A 249 -13.46 8.18 -20.08
N HIS A 250 -13.24 7.49 -21.19
CA HIS A 250 -14.20 7.35 -22.28
C HIS A 250 -15.32 6.40 -21.84
N ARG A 251 -16.18 6.84 -20.91
CA ARG A 251 -17.56 6.37 -20.83
C ARG A 251 -18.48 7.56 -20.63
N GLN A 252 -19.39 7.73 -21.59
CA GLN A 252 -20.57 8.60 -21.55
C GLN A 252 -21.72 7.99 -20.71
N GLY A 253 -21.44 7.19 -19.69
CA GLY A 253 -22.49 6.51 -18.93
C GLY A 253 -22.08 6.27 -17.47
N GLU A 254 -22.85 6.88 -16.57
CA GLU A 254 -22.80 6.83 -15.10
C GLU A 254 -21.44 7.17 -14.47
N ARG A 255 -21.18 8.48 -14.38
CA ARG A 255 -20.11 9.02 -13.54
C ARG A 255 -20.54 8.95 -12.09
N ILE A 256 -19.72 8.33 -11.24
CA ILE A 256 -19.99 8.24 -9.81
C ILE A 256 -19.85 9.63 -9.19
N SER A 257 -20.91 10.10 -8.55
CA SER A 257 -20.88 11.37 -7.81
C SER A 257 -20.28 11.20 -6.42
N LEU A 258 -19.84 12.32 -5.83
CA LEU A 258 -19.37 12.35 -4.44
C LEU A 258 -20.44 11.83 -3.47
N GLN A 259 -21.71 12.19 -3.71
CA GLN A 259 -22.84 11.74 -2.90
C GLN A 259 -23.05 10.23 -2.98
N GLU A 260 -23.01 9.65 -4.17
CA GLU A 260 -23.18 8.20 -4.36
C GLU A 260 -22.07 7.41 -3.66
N LEU A 261 -20.82 7.84 -3.84
CA LEU A 261 -19.65 7.17 -3.27
C LEU A 261 -19.70 7.14 -1.74
N PHE A 262 -19.85 8.31 -1.11
CA PHE A 262 -19.83 8.42 0.35
C PHE A 262 -21.15 8.00 0.99
N GLY A 263 -22.26 8.03 0.25
CA GLY A 263 -23.52 7.39 0.66
C GLY A 263 -23.37 5.86 0.76
N CYS A 264 -22.48 5.26 -0.03
CA CYS A 264 -22.20 3.83 0.03
C CYS A 264 -21.24 3.44 1.17
N TRP A 265 -20.27 4.30 1.49
CA TRP A 265 -19.18 4.05 2.44
C TRP A 265 -19.40 4.71 3.81
N ASN A 266 -20.53 4.42 4.44
CA ASN A 266 -20.93 5.01 5.72
C ASN A 266 -20.04 4.62 6.93
N THR A 267 -19.25 3.54 6.84
CA THR A 267 -18.30 3.10 7.87
C THR A 267 -16.89 3.67 7.71
N LEU A 268 -16.65 4.49 6.68
CA LEU A 268 -15.31 4.95 6.34
C LEU A 268 -14.74 5.86 7.44
N THR A 269 -13.62 5.45 8.03
CA THR A 269 -12.92 6.23 9.07
C THR A 269 -11.74 7.01 8.52
N ASN A 270 -11.10 6.49 7.46
CA ASN A 270 -9.91 7.08 6.86
C ASN A 270 -10.04 7.14 5.33
N ALA A 271 -9.95 8.34 4.77
CA ALA A 271 -9.95 8.56 3.33
C ALA A 271 -8.65 9.25 2.88
N TYR A 272 -8.01 8.70 1.86
CA TYR A 272 -6.81 9.23 1.23
C TYR A 272 -7.09 9.41 -0.26
N LEU A 273 -7.24 10.65 -0.72
CA LEU A 273 -7.70 10.94 -2.08
C LEU A 273 -6.73 11.88 -2.79
N ASP A 274 -6.47 11.62 -4.07
CA ASP A 274 -5.66 12.53 -4.88
C ASP A 274 -6.51 13.62 -5.57
N GLY A 275 -5.88 14.73 -5.93
CA GLY A 275 -6.57 15.88 -6.55
C GLY A 275 -7.24 15.54 -7.89
N ARG A 276 -6.75 14.53 -8.60
CA ARG A 276 -7.36 14.08 -9.87
C ARG A 276 -8.63 13.30 -9.60
N PHE A 277 -8.63 12.46 -8.57
CA PHE A 277 -9.83 11.79 -8.11
C PHE A 277 -10.90 12.79 -7.67
N LEU A 278 -10.51 13.87 -6.98
CA LEU A 278 -11.45 14.94 -6.64
C LEU A 278 -12.05 15.62 -7.88
N LYS A 279 -11.24 15.88 -8.93
CA LYS A 279 -11.73 16.41 -10.22
C LYS A 279 -12.68 15.45 -10.91
N TYR A 280 -12.38 14.15 -10.84
CA TYR A 280 -13.26 13.12 -11.37
C TYR A 280 -14.65 13.17 -10.70
N LEU A 281 -14.69 13.32 -9.38
CA LEU A 281 -15.94 13.47 -8.62
C LEU A 281 -16.62 14.83 -8.83
N ALA A 282 -15.84 15.87 -9.12
CA ALA A 282 -16.32 17.23 -9.35
C ALA A 282 -17.06 17.44 -10.68
N ALA A 283 -17.06 16.43 -11.56
CA ALA A 283 -17.66 16.56 -12.89
C ALA A 283 -19.20 16.68 -12.89
N GLY A 284 -19.85 16.64 -11.71
CA GLY A 284 -21.27 16.95 -11.49
C GLY A 284 -21.46 18.20 -10.64
N ILE A 285 -22.71 18.53 -10.27
CA ILE A 285 -22.97 19.65 -9.34
C ILE A 285 -22.48 19.25 -7.95
N ILE A 286 -21.49 19.97 -7.42
CA ILE A 286 -21.01 19.77 -6.05
C ILE A 286 -21.94 20.54 -5.10
N PRO A 287 -22.69 19.85 -4.22
CA PRO A 287 -23.51 20.55 -3.24
C PRO A 287 -22.60 21.19 -2.18
N GLY A 288 -23.07 22.26 -1.54
CA GLY A 288 -22.34 22.84 -0.40
C GLY A 288 -22.13 21.80 0.72
N ARG A 289 -23.14 20.97 0.98
CA ARG A 289 -23.08 19.87 1.94
C ARG A 289 -23.76 18.63 1.35
N LEU A 290 -23.21 17.45 1.59
CA LEU A 290 -23.84 16.21 1.18
C LEU A 290 -25.13 15.96 1.96
N PRO A 291 -26.17 15.39 1.31
CA PRO A 291 -27.39 14.97 2.00
C PRO A 291 -27.16 13.89 3.07
N THR A 292 -26.17 13.02 2.85
CA THR A 292 -25.74 12.00 3.81
C THR A 292 -24.53 12.50 4.58
N THR A 293 -24.63 12.50 5.91
CA THR A 293 -23.52 12.86 6.81
C THR A 293 -22.47 11.74 6.84
N MET A 294 -21.19 12.12 6.83
CA MET A 294 -20.06 11.19 6.93
C MET A 294 -19.63 11.04 8.40
N ASP A 295 -20.51 10.47 9.22
CA ASP A 295 -20.37 10.49 10.69
C ASP A 295 -19.23 9.60 11.22
N CYS A 296 -18.72 8.67 10.40
CA CYS A 296 -17.59 7.82 10.76
C CYS A 296 -16.23 8.40 10.38
N LEU A 297 -16.15 9.38 9.46
CA LEU A 297 -14.88 9.86 8.95
C LEU A 297 -14.12 10.61 10.06
N ARG A 298 -12.91 10.13 10.39
CA ARG A 298 -12.04 10.70 11.44
C ARG A 298 -10.81 11.36 10.85
N GLN A 299 -10.30 10.82 9.74
CA GLN A 299 -9.13 11.32 9.05
C GLN A 299 -9.37 11.44 7.55
N LEU A 300 -9.09 12.63 7.02
CA LEU A 300 -9.07 12.91 5.59
C LEU A 300 -7.68 13.40 5.21
N MET A 301 -7.04 12.70 4.28
CA MET A 301 -5.77 13.12 3.70
C MET A 301 -5.94 13.31 2.20
N LEU A 302 -5.51 14.46 1.71
CA LEU A 302 -5.60 14.85 0.33
C LEU A 302 -4.20 15.14 -0.22
N PHE A 303 -3.88 14.62 -1.39
CA PHE A 303 -2.55 14.81 -1.99
C PHE A 303 -2.63 15.16 -3.47
N ARG A 304 -1.56 15.72 -4.03
CA ARG A 304 -1.54 16.28 -5.41
C ARG A 304 -2.66 17.30 -5.64
N ILE A 305 -2.87 18.19 -4.67
CA ILE A 305 -3.90 19.23 -4.75
C ILE A 305 -3.34 20.47 -5.46
N SER A 306 -4.16 21.03 -6.34
CA SER A 306 -3.91 22.27 -7.07
C SER A 306 -4.77 23.45 -6.61
N LEU A 307 -5.76 23.22 -5.75
CA LEU A 307 -6.71 24.25 -5.28
C LEU A 307 -7.36 25.03 -6.44
N ASP A 308 -7.72 24.35 -7.52
CA ASP A 308 -8.66 24.89 -8.50
C ASP A 308 -10.10 24.83 -7.98
N LEU A 309 -11.05 25.44 -8.70
CA LEU A 309 -12.45 25.53 -8.28
C LEU A 309 -13.07 24.16 -7.96
N ASP A 310 -12.89 23.19 -8.86
CA ASP A 310 -13.45 21.84 -8.75
C ASP A 310 -12.95 21.11 -7.50
N GLN A 311 -11.63 21.10 -7.30
CA GLN A 311 -11.02 20.48 -6.12
C GLN A 311 -11.43 21.22 -4.85
N THR A 312 -11.39 22.55 -4.86
CA THR A 312 -11.72 23.37 -3.69
C THR A 312 -13.16 23.14 -3.24
N ALA A 313 -14.10 23.11 -4.18
CA ALA A 313 -15.50 22.81 -3.90
C ALA A 313 -15.68 21.40 -3.31
N CYS A 314 -15.03 20.38 -3.88
CA CYS A 314 -15.04 19.02 -3.34
C CYS A 314 -14.48 18.96 -1.91
N ILE A 315 -13.36 19.64 -1.65
CA ILE A 315 -12.71 19.68 -0.33
C ILE A 315 -13.66 20.29 0.71
N LEU A 316 -14.23 21.45 0.42
CA LEU A 316 -15.15 22.11 1.34
C LEU A 316 -16.41 21.27 1.58
N CYS A 317 -16.97 20.67 0.53
CA CYS A 317 -18.11 19.76 0.65
C CYS A 317 -17.80 18.59 1.59
N LEU A 318 -16.63 17.95 1.45
CA LEU A 318 -16.20 16.87 2.32
C LEU A 318 -16.03 17.32 3.77
N LEU A 319 -15.35 18.44 4.00
CA LEU A 319 -15.11 18.98 5.35
C LEU A 319 -16.43 19.32 6.05
N GLN A 320 -17.36 19.98 5.35
CA GLN A 320 -18.65 20.40 5.90
C GLN A 320 -19.62 19.24 6.12
N SER A 321 -19.43 18.13 5.40
CA SER A 321 -20.27 16.92 5.54
C SER A 321 -19.75 15.94 6.59
N SER A 322 -18.51 16.12 7.08
CA SER A 322 -17.83 15.19 7.99
C SER A 322 -17.85 15.69 9.44
N LEU A 323 -18.95 15.45 10.15
CA LEU A 323 -19.19 16.00 11.49
C LEU A 323 -18.24 15.48 12.59
N CYS A 324 -17.55 14.37 12.34
CA CYS A 324 -16.61 13.76 13.28
C CYS A 324 -15.16 13.80 12.81
N LEU A 325 -14.86 14.57 11.76
CA LEU A 325 -13.52 14.66 11.21
C LEU A 325 -12.59 15.34 12.22
N GLN A 326 -11.57 14.64 12.70
CA GLN A 326 -10.62 15.18 13.69
C GLN A 326 -9.32 15.66 13.03
N LYS A 327 -8.86 14.94 12.02
CA LYS A 327 -7.56 15.17 11.36
C LYS A 327 -7.74 15.40 9.87
N PHE A 328 -7.29 16.55 9.40
CA PHE A 328 -7.25 16.90 8.00
C PHE A 328 -5.80 17.15 7.55
N GLU A 329 -5.36 16.46 6.51
CA GLU A 329 -4.04 16.67 5.90
C GLU A 329 -4.19 16.97 4.41
N ILE A 330 -3.46 17.97 3.90
CA ILE A 330 -3.51 18.40 2.51
C ILE A 330 -2.09 18.65 1.97
N TRP A 331 -1.73 18.03 0.84
CA TRP A 331 -0.46 18.24 0.15
C TRP A 331 -0.69 19.01 -1.15
N ILE A 332 -0.11 20.21 -1.23
CA ILE A 332 -0.38 21.18 -2.30
C ILE A 332 0.81 21.19 -3.28
N GLU A 333 0.62 20.67 -4.49
CA GLU A 333 1.74 20.52 -5.45
C GLU A 333 1.87 21.67 -6.44
N SER A 334 0.75 22.17 -6.98
CA SER A 334 0.75 23.16 -8.05
C SER A 334 -0.47 24.04 -7.96
N VAL A 335 -0.33 25.27 -7.49
CA VAL A 335 -1.45 26.21 -7.49
C VAL A 335 -1.52 26.95 -8.83
N ALA A 336 -2.71 27.02 -9.42
CA ALA A 336 -2.98 27.96 -10.50
C ALA A 336 -3.02 29.36 -9.87
N ASP A 337 -1.86 30.00 -9.74
CA ASP A 337 -1.77 31.34 -9.17
C ASP A 337 -2.74 32.29 -9.89
N ASN A 338 -3.57 32.98 -9.12
CA ASN A 338 -4.52 33.99 -9.58
C ASN A 338 -5.70 33.49 -10.43
N ASP A 339 -6.11 32.22 -10.30
CA ASP A 339 -7.42 31.83 -10.80
C ASP A 339 -8.52 32.60 -10.05
N VAL A 340 -9.07 33.63 -10.72
CA VAL A 340 -10.07 34.54 -10.15
C VAL A 340 -11.31 33.77 -9.68
N THR A 341 -11.62 32.63 -10.31
CA THR A 341 -12.81 31.84 -9.97
C THR A 341 -12.68 31.22 -8.57
N VAL A 342 -11.53 30.60 -8.25
CA VAL A 342 -11.33 30.00 -6.93
C VAL A 342 -11.17 31.07 -5.84
N LEU A 343 -10.55 32.20 -6.16
CA LEU A 343 -10.41 33.32 -5.23
C LEU A 343 -11.78 33.88 -4.83
N ASN A 344 -12.64 34.16 -5.82
CA ASN A 344 -14.00 34.63 -5.57
C ASN A 344 -14.79 33.59 -4.76
N TYR A 345 -14.65 32.31 -5.12
CA TYR A 345 -15.33 31.21 -4.43
C TYR A 345 -14.93 31.10 -2.94
N LEU A 346 -13.65 31.26 -2.62
CA LEU A 346 -13.15 31.22 -1.23
C LEU A 346 -13.52 32.48 -0.42
N GLU A 347 -13.74 33.62 -1.09
CA GLU A 347 -14.12 34.89 -0.46
C GLU A 347 -15.65 35.06 -0.32
N GLU A 348 -16.46 34.17 -0.89
CA GLU A 348 -17.92 34.19 -0.77
C GLU A 348 -18.37 34.22 0.71
N PRO A 349 -19.14 35.24 1.16
CA PRO A 349 -19.55 35.36 2.57
C PRO A 349 -20.32 34.15 3.10
N SER A 350 -21.10 33.49 2.23
CA SER A 350 -21.87 32.28 2.55
C SER A 350 -21.02 31.13 3.05
N ARG A 351 -19.72 31.08 2.70
CA ARG A 351 -18.79 30.01 3.10
C ARG A 351 -18.44 30.06 4.57
N THR A 352 -18.35 31.27 5.13
CA THR A 352 -18.03 31.47 6.56
C THR A 352 -19.18 31.11 7.49
N ASN A 353 -20.40 30.95 6.96
CA ASN A 353 -21.57 30.56 7.74
C ASN A 353 -21.68 29.03 7.94
N GLN A 354 -20.83 28.24 7.29
CA GLN A 354 -20.88 26.78 7.33
C GLN A 354 -19.83 26.25 8.30
N THR A 355 -20.26 25.65 9.41
CA THR A 355 -19.36 25.13 10.44
C THR A 355 -18.69 23.83 10.00
N ILE A 356 -17.39 23.70 10.34
CA ILE A 356 -16.62 22.47 10.21
C ILE A 356 -16.42 21.92 11.62
N ASP A 357 -17.45 21.23 12.10
CA ASP A 357 -17.49 20.71 13.46
C ASP A 357 -16.54 19.51 13.65
N GLY A 358 -15.93 19.39 14.82
CA GLY A 358 -15.05 18.28 15.18
C GLY A 358 -13.59 18.37 14.68
N LEU A 359 -13.28 19.26 13.74
CA LEU A 359 -11.92 19.40 13.19
C LEU A 359 -10.95 19.96 14.23
N GLN A 360 -9.97 19.14 14.65
CA GLN A 360 -9.02 19.46 15.71
C GLN A 360 -7.61 19.76 15.17
N THR A 361 -7.16 19.00 14.19
CA THR A 361 -5.80 19.12 13.63
C THR A 361 -5.85 19.27 12.12
N VAL A 362 -5.18 20.31 11.61
CA VAL A 362 -4.95 20.53 10.19
C VAL A 362 -3.45 20.46 9.91
N LYS A 363 -3.06 19.75 8.86
CA LYS A 363 -1.69 19.69 8.37
C LYS A 363 -1.65 20.05 6.89
N ILE A 364 -0.92 21.11 6.56
CA ILE A 364 -0.73 21.59 5.20
C ILE A 364 0.72 21.33 4.82
N ARG A 365 0.95 20.57 3.75
CA ARG A 365 2.29 20.26 3.23
C ARG A 365 2.55 20.95 1.90
N TYR A 366 3.83 21.25 1.66
CA TYR A 366 4.33 21.94 0.47
C TYR A 366 3.69 23.33 0.31
N PHE A 367 3.54 24.06 1.42
CA PHE A 367 2.92 25.38 1.44
C PHE A 367 3.83 26.42 0.76
N LYS A 368 3.29 27.10 -0.24
CA LYS A 368 4.00 28.13 -1.04
C LYS A 368 3.51 29.53 -0.73
N GLY A 369 2.39 29.67 -0.02
CA GLY A 369 1.84 30.99 0.34
C GLY A 369 1.15 31.71 -0.81
N SER A 370 0.68 30.95 -1.81
CA SER A 370 -0.17 31.48 -2.87
C SER A 370 -1.47 32.06 -2.28
N LYS A 371 -2.13 32.96 -3.02
CA LYS A 371 -3.36 33.60 -2.54
C LYS A 371 -4.49 32.58 -2.25
N PRO A 372 -4.73 31.54 -3.07
CA PRO A 372 -5.70 30.49 -2.75
C PRO A 372 -5.37 29.74 -1.46
N GLU A 373 -4.10 29.42 -1.19
CA GLU A 373 -3.68 28.75 0.05
C GLU A 373 -3.98 29.60 1.29
N VAL A 374 -3.62 30.90 1.24
CA VAL A 374 -3.84 31.83 2.34
C VAL A 374 -5.34 32.02 2.62
N LEU A 375 -6.16 32.16 1.57
CA LEU A 375 -7.61 32.26 1.69
C LEU A 375 -8.26 30.97 2.20
N PHE A 376 -7.75 29.81 1.76
CA PHE A 376 -8.21 28.52 2.27
C PHE A 376 -7.94 28.37 3.78
N ILE A 377 -6.74 28.78 4.24
CA ILE A 377 -6.42 28.81 5.68
C ILE A 377 -7.33 29.78 6.43
N LYS A 378 -7.57 30.99 5.88
CA LYS A 378 -8.51 31.97 6.44
C LYS A 378 -9.89 31.35 6.65
N LEU A 379 -10.40 30.64 5.63
CA LEU A 379 -11.70 29.99 5.69
C LEU A 379 -11.72 28.93 6.80
N LEU A 380 -10.74 28.03 6.86
CA LEU A 380 -10.64 27.02 7.91
C LEU A 380 -10.62 27.63 9.32
N LEU A 381 -9.83 28.68 9.53
CA LEU A 381 -9.76 29.40 10.82
C LEU A 381 -11.11 29.99 11.22
N SER A 382 -11.87 30.52 10.27
CA SER A 382 -13.18 31.12 10.51
C SER A 382 -14.32 30.12 10.72
N CYS A 383 -14.18 28.88 10.23
CA CYS A 383 -15.26 27.90 10.20
C CYS A 383 -15.09 26.72 11.17
N ALA A 384 -13.90 26.51 11.75
CA ALA A 384 -13.59 25.36 12.59
C ALA A 384 -13.50 25.73 14.09
N PRO A 385 -14.61 25.65 14.86
CA PRO A 385 -14.64 26.06 16.27
C PRO A 385 -13.89 25.09 17.21
N SER A 386 -13.65 23.86 16.77
CA SER A 386 -12.93 22.83 17.56
C SER A 386 -11.43 22.77 17.25
N LEU A 387 -10.92 23.66 16.40
CA LEU A 387 -9.56 23.59 15.90
C LEU A 387 -8.54 23.87 16.99
N GLU A 388 -7.58 22.97 17.17
CA GLU A 388 -6.52 23.10 18.17
C GLU A 388 -5.17 23.42 17.52
N LYS A 389 -4.85 22.75 16.41
CA LYS A 389 -3.51 22.85 15.81
C LYS A 389 -3.57 22.93 14.28
N ILE A 390 -2.86 23.89 13.71
CA ILE A 390 -2.53 23.95 12.28
C ILE A 390 -1.02 23.82 12.13
N TYR A 391 -0.58 22.78 11.43
CA TYR A 391 0.80 22.59 11.01
C TYR A 391 0.96 23.02 9.57
N ILE A 392 1.88 23.95 9.31
CA ILE A 392 2.24 24.42 7.97
C ILE A 392 3.67 23.96 7.70
N GLU A 393 3.81 22.95 6.82
CA GLU A 393 5.08 22.48 6.27
C GLU A 393 5.37 23.27 4.98
N GLU A 394 6.34 24.17 5.08
CA GLU A 394 6.72 25.12 4.02
C GLU A 394 7.47 24.41 2.88
N ASP A 395 7.22 24.84 1.64
CA ASP A 395 8.02 24.44 0.48
C ASP A 395 9.47 24.93 0.65
N GLU A 396 10.45 24.09 0.29
CA GLU A 396 11.87 24.42 0.43
C GLU A 396 12.28 25.69 -0.32
N LYS A 397 11.51 26.11 -1.33
CA LYS A 397 11.78 27.30 -2.16
C LYS A 397 11.21 28.60 -1.59
N LEU A 398 10.45 28.56 -0.50
CA LEU A 398 9.81 29.76 0.06
C LEU A 398 10.86 30.70 0.69
N LEU A 399 10.93 31.95 0.20
CA LEU A 399 11.90 32.93 0.70
C LEU A 399 11.54 33.42 2.11
N LEU A 400 12.55 33.69 2.94
CA LEU A 400 12.38 34.12 4.34
C LEU A 400 11.51 35.39 4.47
N ASN A 401 11.69 36.35 3.56
CA ASN A 401 10.90 37.59 3.56
C ASN A 401 9.42 37.34 3.25
N GLU A 402 9.13 36.42 2.33
CA GLU A 402 7.76 36.03 2.00
C GLU A 402 7.13 35.26 3.14
N ARG A 403 7.87 34.34 3.75
CA ARG A 403 7.47 33.62 4.96
C ARG A 403 7.01 34.57 6.08
N LEU A 404 7.81 35.59 6.39
CA LEU A 404 7.47 36.59 7.41
C LEU A 404 6.22 37.40 7.03
N ARG A 405 6.06 37.75 5.75
CA ARG A 405 4.87 38.47 5.25
C ARG A 405 3.61 37.62 5.43
N ILE A 406 3.65 36.37 4.99
CA ILE A 406 2.52 35.44 5.05
C ILE A 406 2.17 35.11 6.51
N ALA A 407 3.16 34.86 7.36
CA ALA A 407 2.91 34.62 8.79
C ALA A 407 2.22 35.82 9.46
N LYS A 408 2.66 37.05 9.16
CA LYS A 408 2.00 38.28 9.65
C LYS A 408 0.57 38.41 9.16
N GLU A 409 0.30 38.02 7.92
CA GLU A 409 -1.05 38.02 7.34
C GLU A 409 -1.96 36.99 8.02
N LEU A 410 -1.52 35.74 8.12
CA LEU A 410 -2.26 34.64 8.76
C LEU A 410 -2.57 34.90 10.24
N MET A 411 -1.68 35.59 10.96
CA MET A 411 -1.90 35.97 12.36
C MET A 411 -3.02 37.00 12.55
N ARG A 412 -3.41 37.75 11.51
CA ARG A 412 -4.48 38.77 11.59
C ARG A 412 -5.88 38.19 11.39
N PHE A 413 -6.00 36.95 10.93
CA PHE A 413 -7.30 36.35 10.68
C PHE A 413 -8.01 35.98 11.98
N SER A 414 -9.32 36.24 12.01
CA SER A 414 -10.18 35.81 13.09
C SER A 414 -10.22 34.28 13.17
N ARG A 415 -10.41 33.76 14.39
CA ARG A 415 -10.46 32.33 14.67
C ARG A 415 -11.77 32.00 15.35
N ALA A 416 -12.48 31.00 14.84
CA ALA A 416 -13.64 30.44 15.51
C ALA A 416 -13.25 29.71 16.80
N SER A 417 -12.09 29.04 16.79
CA SER A 417 -11.51 28.43 17.97
C SER A 417 -10.53 29.37 18.68
N THR A 418 -10.75 29.58 19.98
CA THR A 418 -9.81 30.30 20.86
C THR A 418 -8.56 29.50 21.20
N LYS A 419 -8.59 28.17 20.97
CA LYS A 419 -7.47 27.25 21.25
C LYS A 419 -6.57 27.00 20.05
N ALA A 420 -6.95 27.49 18.86
CA ALA A 420 -6.23 27.20 17.63
C ALA A 420 -4.83 27.83 17.65
N GLU A 421 -3.80 26.98 17.63
CA GLU A 421 -2.40 27.34 17.46
C GLU A 421 -1.94 27.07 16.03
N MET A 422 -1.06 27.92 15.51
CA MET A 422 -0.47 27.75 14.18
C MET A 422 1.04 27.57 14.31
N MET A 423 1.55 26.47 13.77
CA MET A 423 2.95 26.07 13.83
C MET A 423 3.52 25.97 12.42
N PHE A 424 4.64 26.65 12.20
CA PHE A 424 5.39 26.59 10.95
C PHE A 424 6.61 25.69 11.14
N GLN A 425 6.82 24.75 10.24
CA GLN A 425 7.95 23.83 10.28
C GLN A 425 8.53 23.60 8.88
N PRO A 426 9.85 23.34 8.78
CA PRO A 426 10.45 22.97 7.49
C PRO A 426 9.91 21.61 7.04
N LEU A 427 9.92 21.37 5.72
CA LEU A 427 9.52 20.09 5.15
C LEU A 427 10.43 18.96 5.69
N ASN A 428 9.86 18.03 6.46
CA ASN A 428 10.60 16.87 6.96
C ASN A 428 10.67 15.79 5.88
N SER A 429 11.89 15.49 5.39
CA SER A 429 12.19 14.50 4.35
C SER A 429 11.92 13.03 4.73
N ALA A 430 11.41 12.76 5.94
CA ALA A 430 11.26 11.40 6.49
C ALA A 430 9.86 10.78 6.33
N SER A 431 8.97 11.34 5.50
CA SER A 431 7.57 10.85 5.39
C SER A 431 7.02 10.90 3.96
N THR A 432 7.77 10.33 3.01
CA THR A 432 7.35 10.07 1.62
C THR A 432 6.85 8.64 1.41
#